data_AF-A0A3M0Y9D0-F1
#
_entry.id   AF-A0A3M0Y9D0-F1
#
_cell.length_a   1.000
_cell.length_b   1.000
_cell.length_c   1.000
_cell.angle_alpha   90.00
_cell.angle_beta   90.00
_cell.angle_gamma   90.00
#
_symmetry.space_group_name_H-M   'P 1'
#
loop_
_entity.id
_entity.type
_entity.pdbx_description
1 polymer ?
#
loop_
_entity_poly.entity_id
_entity_poly.type
_entity_poly.pdbx_seq_one_letter_code
_entity_poly.pdbx_strand_id
1 'polypeptide(L)'
;MKIGFIGLGRMGYNMVLNLLEHKVKVVAYNRSPEPTKKLARKGAEAAFSIEELVSKLRKPRVVWVMVPAGKPVDEVVSKLLKLMDKGDIIIDGGNSFFKDSIRR
;
A
#
# COMPACT_ATOMS: atom_id res chain seq x y z
N MET A 1 -7.50 -9.46 -9.70
CA MET A 1 -6.47 -9.31 -8.66
C MET A 1 -6.78 -8.04 -7.85
N LYS A 2 -6.45 -7.99 -6.55
CA LYS A 2 -6.54 -6.75 -5.74
C LYS A 2 -5.12 -6.29 -5.41
N ILE A 3 -4.88 -4.98 -5.40
CA ILE A 3 -3.61 -4.39 -4.95
C ILE A 3 -3.86 -3.71 -3.60
N GLY A 4 -3.01 -3.97 -2.62
CA GLY A 4 -2.94 -3.19 -1.39
C GLY A 4 -2.15 -1.91 -1.63
N PHE A 5 -2.66 -0.76 -1.18
CA PHE A 5 -1.97 0.52 -1.32
C PHE A 5 -1.81 1.18 0.05
N ILE A 6 -0.56 1.36 0.48
CA ILE A 6 -0.19 1.95 1.77
C ILE A 6 0.43 3.32 1.54
N GLY A 7 -0.17 4.35 2.15
CA GLY A 7 0.32 5.72 2.05
C GLY A 7 -0.49 6.53 1.03
N LEU A 8 -1.39 7.37 1.55
CA LEU A 8 -2.37 8.11 0.75
C LEU A 8 -2.15 9.62 0.90
N GLY A 9 -0.87 10.04 0.87
CA GLY A 9 -0.50 11.44 0.66
C GLY A 9 -0.93 11.93 -0.73
N ARG A 10 -0.53 13.14 -1.14
CA ARG A 10 -0.94 13.71 -2.44
C ARG A 10 -0.69 12.78 -3.62
N MET A 11 0.52 12.22 -3.72
CA MET A 11 0.83 11.28 -4.81
C MET A 11 0.08 9.95 -4.65
N GLY A 12 0.02 9.39 -3.44
CA GLY A 12 -0.66 8.10 -3.17
C GLY A 12 -2.13 8.13 -3.51
N TYR A 13 -2.80 9.20 -3.09
CA TYR A 13 -4.21 9.41 -3.37
C TYR A 13 -4.49 9.43 -4.88
N ASN A 14 -3.72 10.21 -5.64
CA ASN A 14 -3.89 10.31 -7.09
C ASN A 14 -3.53 9.01 -7.83
N MET A 15 -2.53 8.27 -7.36
CA MET A 15 -2.20 6.96 -7.92
C MET A 15 -3.34 5.96 -7.73
N VAL A 16 -3.95 5.93 -6.54
CA VAL A 16 -5.13 5.08 -6.30
C VAL A 16 -6.30 5.51 -7.18
N LEU A 17 -6.56 6.81 -7.35
CA LEU A 17 -7.58 7.28 -8.29
C LEU A 17 -7.34 6.75 -9.70
N ASN A 18 -6.12 6.89 -10.22
CA ASN A 18 -5.75 6.38 -11.53
C ASN A 18 -5.96 4.87 -11.64
N LEU A 19 -5.57 4.10 -10.63
CA LEU A 19 -5.81 2.65 -10.59
C LEU A 19 -7.30 2.30 -10.64
N LEU A 20 -8.14 3.04 -9.90
CA LEU A 20 -9.60 2.85 -9.91
C LEU A 20 -10.22 3.19 -11.26
N GLU A 21 -9.77 4.27 -11.92
CA GLU A 21 -10.20 4.65 -13.28
C GLU A 21 -9.89 3.54 -14.30
N HIS A 22 -8.74 2.88 -14.15
CA HIS A 22 -8.36 1.71 -14.93
C HIS A 22 -8.96 0.38 -14.42
N LYS A 23 -10.00 0.44 -13.58
CA LYS A 23 -10.76 -0.71 -13.05
C LYS A 23 -9.92 -1.71 -12.23
N VAL A 24 -8.79 -1.27 -11.68
CA VAL A 24 -7.99 -2.05 -10.74
C VAL A 24 -8.65 -2.00 -9.36
N LYS A 25 -8.86 -3.16 -8.74
CA LYS A 25 -9.40 -3.23 -7.38
C LYS A 25 -8.31 -2.89 -6.36
N VAL A 26 -8.52 -1.85 -5.57
CA VAL A 26 -7.54 -1.38 -4.58
C VAL A 26 -8.08 -1.53 -3.17
N VAL A 27 -7.26 -2.07 -2.26
CA VAL A 27 -7.46 -1.98 -0.81
C VAL A 27 -6.56 -0.86 -0.29
N ALA A 28 -7.14 0.24 0.17
CA ALA A 28 -6.40 1.46 0.51
C ALA A 28 -6.23 1.60 2.03
N TYR A 29 -5.02 1.91 2.48
CA TYR A 29 -4.69 2.19 3.87
C TYR A 29 -3.79 3.42 4.00
N ASN A 30 -4.03 4.21 5.04
CA ASN A 30 -3.19 5.32 5.45
C ASN A 30 -3.23 5.47 6.97
N ARG A 31 -2.15 5.98 7.55
CA ARG A 31 -2.04 6.19 9.01
C ARG A 31 -3.17 7.09 9.55
N SER A 32 -3.48 8.16 8.84
CA SER A 32 -4.68 8.97 9.10
C SER A 32 -5.85 8.40 8.29
N PRO A 33 -7.05 8.20 8.89
CA PRO A 33 -8.15 7.50 8.24
C PRO A 33 -8.88 8.31 7.16
N GLU A 34 -8.78 9.65 7.15
CA GLU A 34 -9.56 10.52 6.26
C GLU A 34 -9.32 10.25 4.76
N PRO A 35 -8.08 10.14 4.24
CA PRO A 35 -7.84 9.82 2.83
C PRO A 35 -8.40 8.46 2.44
N THR A 36 -8.29 7.46 3.32
CA THR A 36 -8.88 6.12 3.10
C THR A 36 -10.40 6.22 2.96
N LYS A 37 -11.07 6.92 3.89
CA LYS A 37 -12.53 7.13 3.83
C LYS A 37 -12.94 7.84 2.53
N LYS A 38 -12.17 8.83 2.07
CA LYS A 38 -12.42 9.54 0.82
C LYS A 38 -12.28 8.63 -0.41
N LEU A 39 -11.27 7.77 -0.45
CA LEU A 39 -11.10 6.80 -1.56
C LEU A 39 -12.13 5.68 -1.51
N ALA A 40 -12.61 5.30 -0.32
CA ALA A 40 -13.67 4.32 -0.18
C ALA A 40 -14.97 4.77 -0.88
N ARG A 41 -15.33 6.05 -0.71
CA ARG A 41 -16.45 6.67 -1.44
C ARG A 41 -16.27 6.70 -2.96
N LYS A 42 -15.05 6.49 -3.45
CA LYS A 42 -14.69 6.46 -4.88
C LYS A 42 -14.48 5.05 -5.42
N GLY A 43 -14.71 4.01 -4.62
CA GLY A 43 -14.65 2.61 -5.07
C GLY A 43 -13.43 1.81 -4.59
N ALA A 44 -12.52 2.40 -3.81
CA ALA A 44 -11.52 1.60 -3.10
C ALA A 44 -12.15 0.83 -1.93
N GLU A 45 -11.57 -0.31 -1.58
CA GLU A 45 -11.90 -0.99 -0.34
C GLU A 45 -11.07 -0.37 0.80
N ALA A 46 -11.72 0.11 1.86
CA ALA A 46 -11.02 0.71 2.99
C ALA A 46 -10.36 -0.36 3.86
N ALA A 47 -9.15 -0.08 4.35
CA ALA A 47 -8.55 -0.77 5.49
C ALA A 47 -8.02 0.27 6.49
N PHE A 48 -8.10 -0.03 7.78
CA PHE A 48 -7.71 0.85 8.88
C PHE A 48 -6.52 0.31 9.70
N SER A 49 -5.98 -0.84 9.30
CA SER A 49 -4.68 -1.34 9.73
C SER A 49 -3.96 -2.06 8.58
N ILE A 50 -2.66 -2.33 8.74
CA ILE A 50 -1.89 -3.09 7.75
C ILE A 50 -2.35 -4.55 7.74
N GLU A 51 -2.69 -5.09 8.91
CA GLU A 51 -3.24 -6.43 9.11
C GLU A 51 -4.58 -6.59 8.37
N GLU A 52 -5.46 -5.60 8.49
CA GLU A 52 -6.74 -5.58 7.78
C GLU A 52 -6.54 -5.45 6.26
N LEU A 53 -5.57 -4.65 5.82
CA LEU A 53 -5.24 -4.56 4.40
C LEU A 53 -4.78 -5.92 3.86
N VAL A 54 -3.86 -6.59 4.56
CA VAL A 54 -3.29 -7.88 4.13
C VAL A 54 -4.35 -8.99 4.11
N SER A 55 -5.27 -9.00 5.09
CA SER A 55 -6.35 -10.00 5.16
C SER A 55 -7.36 -9.88 4.02
N LYS A 56 -7.53 -8.68 3.44
CA LYS A 56 -8.42 -8.40 2.31
C LYS A 56 -7.82 -8.75 0.94
N LEU A 57 -6.53 -9.07 0.88
CA LEU A 57 -5.82 -9.46 -0.34
C LEU A 57 -5.81 -10.97 -0.54
N ARG A 58 -5.83 -11.40 -1.81
CA ARG A 58 -5.66 -12.80 -2.20
C ARG A 58 -4.20 -13.05 -2.56
N LYS A 59 -3.69 -14.25 -2.25
CA LYS A 59 -2.35 -14.70 -2.64
C LYS A 59 -2.25 -14.92 -4.16
N PRO A 60 -1.08 -14.66 -4.79
CA PRO A 60 0.04 -13.91 -4.22
C PRO A 60 -0.36 -12.44 -4.03
N ARG A 61 -0.11 -11.90 -2.83
CA ARG A 61 -0.50 -10.54 -2.45
C ARG A 61 0.46 -9.55 -3.09
N VAL A 62 -0.07 -8.41 -3.52
CA VAL A 62 0.74 -7.29 -4.03
C VAL A 62 0.43 -6.07 -3.19
N VAL A 63 1.45 -5.50 -2.54
CA VAL A 63 1.33 -4.31 -1.70
C VAL A 63 2.26 -3.21 -2.21
N TRP A 64 1.66 -2.09 -2.63
CA TRP A 64 2.36 -0.88 -3.02
C TRP A 64 2.50 0.05 -1.82
N VAL A 65 3.74 0.39 -1.47
CA VAL A 65 4.10 1.29 -0.37
C VAL A 65 4.52 2.63 -0.94
N MET A 66 3.86 3.71 -0.51
CA MET A 66 4.13 5.07 -0.96
C MET A 66 4.06 6.04 0.23
N VAL A 67 5.01 5.85 1.14
CA VAL A 67 5.22 6.66 2.36
C VAL A 67 6.54 7.43 2.24
N PRO A 68 6.85 8.40 3.14
CA PRO A 68 8.13 9.11 3.09
C PRO A 68 9.32 8.13 3.16
N ALA A 69 10.36 8.41 2.38
CA ALA A 69 11.54 7.57 2.26
C ALA A 69 12.30 7.39 3.59
N GLY A 70 13.11 6.33 3.66
CA GLY A 70 13.90 5.98 4.85
C GLY A 70 13.07 5.20 5.88
N LYS A 71 13.19 5.58 7.15
CA LYS A 71 12.61 4.85 8.29
C LYS A 71 11.13 4.47 8.13
N PRO A 72 10.22 5.33 7.62
CA PRO A 72 8.82 4.94 7.47
C PRO A 72 8.60 3.78 6.50
N VAL A 73 9.39 3.69 5.42
CA VAL A 73 9.33 2.54 4.49
C VAL A 73 9.80 1.28 5.21
N ASP A 74 10.93 1.35 5.92
CA ASP A 74 11.48 0.18 6.64
C ASP A 74 10.53 -0.34 7.72
N GLU A 75 9.83 0.54 8.44
CA GLU A 75 8.81 0.17 9.42
C GLU A 75 7.61 -0.53 8.78
N VAL A 76 7.13 -0.03 7.63
CA VAL A 76 6.03 -0.66 6.89
C VAL A 76 6.45 -2.02 6.34
N VAL A 77 7.62 -2.10 5.69
CA VAL A 77 8.17 -3.35 5.14
C VAL A 77 8.34 -4.39 6.25
N SER A 78 8.90 -4.01 7.40
CA SER A 78 9.08 -4.92 8.55
C SER A 78 7.76 -5.47 9.10
N LYS A 79 6.67 -4.69 9.05
CA LYS A 79 5.33 -5.17 9.42
C LYS A 79 4.75 -6.11 8.37
N LEU A 80 4.88 -5.75 7.09
CA LEU A 80 4.42 -6.57 5.97
C LEU A 80 5.11 -7.94 5.95
N LEU A 81 6.43 -8.00 6.21
CA LEU A 81 7.20 -9.24 6.28
C LEU A 81 6.69 -10.22 7.36
N LYS A 82 6.02 -9.73 8.41
CA LYS A 82 5.42 -10.58 9.46
C LYS A 82 4.03 -11.11 9.08
N LEU A 83 3.39 -10.51 8.08
CA LEU A 83 1.99 -10.77 7.71
C LEU A 83 1.84 -11.42 6.34
N MET A 84 2.86 -11.30 5.49
CA MET A 84 2.88 -11.78 4.11
C MET A 84 3.65 -13.10 4.02
N ASP A 85 3.34 -13.87 2.98
CA ASP A 85 3.91 -15.19 2.75
C ASP A 85 4.99 -15.15 1.66
N LYS A 86 5.81 -16.21 1.59
CA LYS A 86 6.77 -16.38 0.50
C LYS A 86 6.06 -16.32 -0.86
N GLY A 87 6.58 -15.47 -1.75
CA GLY A 87 6.02 -15.25 -3.09
C GLY A 87 5.04 -14.08 -3.19
N ASP A 88 4.66 -13.46 -2.06
CA ASP A 88 3.99 -12.16 -2.09
C ASP A 88 4.98 -11.04 -2.49
N ILE A 89 4.44 -9.92 -2.99
CA ILE A 89 5.20 -8.84 -3.62
C ILE A 89 4.99 -7.53 -2.86
N ILE A 90 6.10 -6.87 -2.50
CA ILE A 90 6.11 -5.51 -1.95
C ILE A 90 6.75 -4.59 -2.99
N ILE A 91 6.07 -3.48 -3.32
CA ILE A 91 6.55 -2.47 -4.26
C ILE A 91 6.81 -1.18 -3.46
N ASP A 92 8.06 -0.72 -3.39
CA ASP A 92 8.39 0.62 -2.90
C ASP A 92 8.27 1.61 -4.06
N GLY A 93 7.20 2.40 -4.09
CA GLY A 93 6.98 3.45 -5.09
C GLY A 93 7.31 4.85 -4.58
N GLY A 94 8.00 4.96 -3.44
CA GLY A 94 8.54 6.22 -2.94
C GLY A 94 9.82 6.64 -3.66
N ASN A 95 10.37 7.78 -3.24
CA ASN A 95 11.68 8.25 -3.72
C ASN A 95 12.81 7.77 -2.78
N SER A 96 12.87 6.46 -2.55
CA SER A 96 13.89 5.83 -1.71
C SER A 96 15.28 5.90 -2.36
N PHE A 97 16.33 6.03 -1.56
CA PHE A 97 17.69 5.94 -2.06
C PHE A 97 17.99 4.51 -2.52
N PHE A 98 18.54 4.33 -3.71
CA PHE A 98 18.66 3.00 -4.33
C PHE A 98 19.40 1.96 -3.47
N LYS A 99 20.36 2.37 -2.63
CA LYS A 99 21.07 1.46 -1.70
C LYS A 99 20.14 0.88 -0.64
N ASP A 100 19.12 1.64 -0.20
CA ASP A 100 18.10 1.12 0.70
C ASP A 100 17.24 0.07 0.01
N SER A 101 16.93 0.25 -1.27
CA SER A 101 16.20 -0.74 -2.06
C SER A 101 16.98 -2.04 -2.28
N ILE A 102 18.31 -1.96 -2.50
CA ILE A 102 19.17 -3.16 -2.61
C ILE A 102 19.26 -3.92 -1.29
N ARG A 103 19.25 -3.21 -0.15
CA ARG A 103 19.30 -3.81 1.18
C ARG A 103 18.02 -4.55 1.57
N ARG A 104 16.86 -4.17 1.00
CA ARG A 104 15.53 -4.70 1.32
C ARG A 104 15.22 -5.95 0.50
#